data_AF-A0A2E6SIA9-F1
#
_entry.id   AF-A0A2E6SIA9-F1
#
_cell.length_a   1.000
_cell.length_b   1.000
_cell.length_c   1.000
_cell.angle_alpha   90.00
_cell.angle_beta   90.00
_cell.angle_gamma   90.00
#
_symmetry.space_group_name_H-M   'P 1'
#
loop_
_entity.id
_entity.type
_entity.pdbx_description
1 polymer ?
#
loop_
_entity_poly.entity_id
_entity_poly.type
_entity_poly.pdbx_seq_one_letter_code
_entity_poly.pdbx_strand_id
1 'polypeptide(L)'
;MSKVLPLLLFIGLILGQKEYSIDQIIEQNGVHKKKISFEIANGIVYQKFGDRRILIGWLKNGKKDSLWTELYSNGSKKSKTMYKDGLMNGKSIEWYDNGNIKYEWHYIDGIEDGLLKAWYKNGQKKSEYSFRNGQKSGLWTFWYNNGQKEMEYSFKNGMTEGLYTMWYKDGNKFSEGYYKNDKYEGLWTWWYNNGQKSSEGTFKNGQIIFSKNWNKDGSIKKMSTYD
;
A
#
# COMPACT_ATOMS: atom_id res chain seq x y z
N MET A 1 -30.54 2.63 15.27
CA MET A 1 -30.98 1.91 14.05
C MET A 1 -29.73 1.39 13.33
N SER A 2 -29.40 0.13 13.56
CA SER A 2 -28.24 -0.54 12.94
C SER A 2 -28.63 -1.01 11.54
N LYS A 3 -28.01 -0.42 10.50
CA LYS A 3 -28.12 -0.91 9.12
C LYS A 3 -27.19 -2.10 8.96
N VAL A 4 -27.75 -3.31 9.06
CA VAL A 4 -27.08 -4.54 8.67
C VAL A 4 -26.98 -4.54 7.14
N LEU A 5 -25.76 -4.45 6.59
CA LEU A 5 -25.51 -4.66 5.16
C LEU A 5 -25.88 -6.11 4.81
N PRO A 6 -26.67 -6.37 3.75
CA PRO A 6 -26.98 -7.74 3.37
C PRO A 6 -25.69 -8.38 2.83
N LEU A 7 -25.23 -9.41 3.53
CA LEU A 7 -24.24 -10.35 3.03
C LEU A 7 -24.88 -11.01 1.80
N LEU A 8 -24.52 -10.58 0.60
CA LEU A 8 -24.92 -11.22 -0.66
C LEU A 8 -24.31 -12.63 -0.69
N LEU A 9 -25.05 -13.59 -0.15
CA LEU A 9 -24.89 -15.01 -0.40
C LEU A 9 -25.26 -15.25 -1.86
N PHE A 10 -24.26 -15.26 -2.73
CA PHE A 10 -24.36 -15.91 -4.04
C PHE A 10 -24.47 -17.43 -3.81
N ILE A 11 -25.64 -17.90 -3.35
CA ILE A 11 -26.06 -19.30 -3.54
C ILE A 11 -26.88 -19.31 -4.83
N GLY A 12 -26.18 -19.23 -5.95
CA GLY A 12 -26.75 -19.40 -7.28
C GLY A 12 -26.17 -20.66 -7.91
N LEU A 13 -26.97 -21.74 -7.93
CA LEU A 13 -26.86 -22.93 -8.80
C LEU A 13 -25.44 -23.45 -9.10
N ILE A 14 -24.91 -24.30 -8.21
CA ILE A 14 -23.71 -25.14 -8.47
C ILE A 14 -24.17 -26.50 -8.99
N LEU A 15 -24.82 -26.55 -10.16
CA LEU A 15 -25.07 -27.81 -10.87
C LEU A 15 -24.25 -27.78 -12.16
N GLY A 16 -23.12 -28.50 -12.16
CA GLY A 16 -22.34 -28.79 -13.37
C GLY A 16 -21.02 -28.03 -13.58
N GLN A 17 -20.61 -27.15 -12.66
CA GLN A 17 -19.27 -26.53 -12.74
C GLN A 17 -18.19 -27.52 -12.31
N LYS A 18 -17.10 -27.63 -13.09
CA LYS A 18 -15.94 -28.44 -12.72
C LYS A 18 -15.26 -27.80 -11.50
N GLU A 19 -14.79 -28.64 -10.58
CA GLU A 19 -14.08 -28.19 -9.39
C GLU A 19 -12.71 -28.85 -9.33
N TYR A 20 -11.73 -28.11 -8.81
CA TYR A 20 -10.34 -28.56 -8.74
C TYR A 20 -9.77 -28.29 -7.35
N SER A 21 -9.10 -29.28 -6.78
CA SER A 21 -8.16 -29.01 -5.68
C SER A 21 -6.99 -28.20 -6.24
N ILE A 22 -6.53 -27.18 -5.52
CA ILE A 22 -5.34 -26.42 -5.90
C ILE A 22 -4.11 -27.32 -6.13
N ASP A 23 -4.01 -28.42 -5.38
CA ASP A 23 -2.93 -29.40 -5.52
C ASP A 23 -3.00 -30.25 -6.80
N GLN A 24 -4.11 -30.19 -7.55
CA GLN A 24 -4.30 -30.92 -8.82
C GLN A 24 -3.99 -30.06 -10.04
N ILE A 25 -3.69 -28.78 -9.87
CA ILE A 25 -3.41 -27.84 -10.94
C ILE A 25 -1.98 -27.29 -10.83
N ILE A 26 -1.41 -26.92 -11.97
CA ILE A 26 -0.10 -26.27 -12.10
C ILE A 26 -0.25 -25.04 -12.98
N GLU A 27 0.47 -23.98 -12.65
CA GLU A 27 0.59 -22.80 -13.49
C GLU A 27 1.80 -22.93 -14.41
N GLN A 28 1.59 -22.73 -15.71
CA GLN A 28 2.63 -22.66 -16.73
C GLN A 28 2.37 -21.45 -17.61
N ASN A 29 3.29 -20.48 -17.65
CA ASN A 29 3.17 -19.25 -18.44
C ASN A 29 1.84 -18.50 -18.20
N GLY A 30 1.40 -18.37 -16.94
CA GLY A 30 0.16 -17.69 -16.58
C GLY A 30 -1.13 -18.49 -16.82
N VAL A 31 -1.02 -19.76 -17.26
CA VAL A 31 -2.16 -20.64 -17.53
C VAL A 31 -2.14 -21.83 -16.58
N HIS A 32 -3.23 -21.99 -15.84
CA HIS A 32 -3.47 -23.09 -14.93
C HIS A 32 -3.99 -24.29 -15.71
N LYS A 33 -3.29 -25.42 -15.58
CA LYS A 33 -3.59 -26.70 -16.22
C LYS A 33 -3.68 -27.79 -15.16
N LYS A 34 -4.41 -28.87 -15.47
CA LYS A 34 -4.41 -30.08 -14.64
C LYS A 34 -3.01 -30.71 -14.66
N LYS A 35 -2.50 -31.13 -13.50
CA LYS A 35 -1.16 -31.74 -13.36
C LYS A 35 -0.96 -33.00 -14.22
N ILE A 36 -2.00 -33.83 -14.34
CA ILE A 36 -1.89 -35.15 -14.98
C ILE A 36 -2.15 -35.05 -16.49
N SER A 37 -3.27 -34.45 -16.89
CA SER A 37 -3.65 -34.41 -18.31
C SER A 37 -3.13 -33.19 -19.07
N PHE A 38 -2.56 -32.20 -18.37
CA PHE A 38 -2.15 -30.90 -18.92
C PHE A 38 -3.27 -30.10 -19.61
N GLU A 39 -4.52 -30.53 -19.48
CA GLU A 39 -5.68 -29.78 -19.95
C GLU A 39 -5.83 -28.47 -19.18
N ILE A 40 -6.25 -27.42 -19.88
CA ILE A 40 -6.56 -26.12 -19.27
C ILE A 40 -7.66 -26.28 -18.23
N ALA A 41 -7.41 -25.80 -17.01
CA ALA A 41 -8.37 -25.85 -15.92
C ALA A 41 -9.41 -24.72 -16.08
N ASN A 42 -10.69 -25.05 -15.99
CA ASN A 42 -11.79 -24.10 -16.12
C ASN A 42 -12.91 -24.48 -15.16
N GLY A 43 -13.08 -23.71 -14.07
CA GLY A 43 -13.91 -24.12 -12.95
C GLY A 43 -13.53 -23.51 -11.61
N ILE A 44 -14.22 -23.95 -10.55
CA ILE A 44 -13.97 -23.54 -9.16
C ILE A 44 -12.68 -24.17 -8.68
N VAL A 45 -11.88 -23.41 -7.94
CA VAL A 45 -10.68 -23.92 -7.26
C VAL A 45 -10.89 -23.85 -5.76
N TYR A 46 -10.52 -24.92 -5.07
CA TYR A 46 -10.58 -25.02 -3.62
C TYR A 46 -9.26 -25.52 -3.03
N GLN A 47 -9.04 -25.23 -1.76
CA GLN A 47 -7.96 -25.79 -0.94
C GLN A 47 -8.55 -26.65 0.17
N LYS A 48 -7.92 -27.80 0.45
CA LYS A 48 -8.33 -28.71 1.54
C LYS A 48 -7.54 -28.44 2.82
N PHE A 49 -8.22 -28.56 3.95
CA PHE A 49 -7.66 -28.50 5.30
C PHE A 49 -8.28 -29.63 6.13
N GLY A 50 -7.64 -30.80 6.12
CA GLY A 50 -8.27 -32.04 6.58
C GLY A 50 -9.55 -32.31 5.80
N ASP A 51 -10.66 -32.50 6.51
CA ASP A 51 -11.98 -32.73 5.92
C ASP A 51 -12.67 -31.46 5.40
N ARG A 52 -12.13 -30.27 5.74
CA ARG A 52 -12.70 -28.99 5.31
C ARG A 52 -12.20 -28.62 3.93
N ARG A 53 -13.10 -28.03 3.15
CA ARG A 53 -12.82 -27.47 1.83
C ARG A 53 -13.14 -25.99 1.81
N ILE A 54 -12.18 -25.17 1.41
CA ILE A 54 -12.35 -23.72 1.28
C ILE A 54 -12.23 -23.36 -0.19
N LEU A 55 -13.27 -22.72 -0.75
CA LEU A 55 -13.22 -22.17 -2.09
C LEU A 55 -12.25 -20.98 -2.11
N ILE A 56 -11.27 -21.01 -3.02
CA ILE A 56 -10.21 -20.00 -3.10
C ILE A 56 -10.25 -19.18 -4.38
N GLY A 57 -11.01 -19.58 -5.39
CA GLY A 57 -11.19 -18.76 -6.58
C GLY A 57 -11.85 -19.49 -7.73
N TRP A 58 -11.88 -18.81 -8.88
CA TRP A 58 -12.43 -19.33 -10.13
C TRP A 58 -11.39 -19.18 -11.25
N LEU A 59 -11.25 -20.22 -12.06
CA LEU A 59 -10.45 -20.22 -13.28
C LEU A 59 -11.36 -20.14 -14.49
N LYS A 60 -11.09 -19.16 -15.36
CA LYS A 60 -11.68 -19.06 -16.70
C LYS A 60 -10.60 -19.28 -17.74
N ASN A 61 -10.70 -20.36 -18.52
CA ASN A 61 -9.68 -20.74 -19.51
C ASN A 61 -8.24 -20.79 -18.94
N GLY A 62 -8.09 -21.34 -17.73
CA GLY A 62 -6.81 -21.46 -17.03
C GLY A 62 -6.32 -20.17 -16.38
N LYS A 63 -7.06 -19.06 -16.50
CA LYS A 63 -6.65 -17.79 -15.90
C LYS A 63 -7.50 -17.48 -14.68
N LYS A 64 -6.88 -16.88 -13.66
CA LYS A 64 -7.60 -16.39 -12.48
C LYS A 64 -8.62 -15.34 -12.91
N ASP A 65 -9.84 -15.47 -12.43
CA ASP A 65 -10.93 -14.54 -12.69
C ASP A 65 -11.75 -14.32 -11.42
N SER A 66 -12.32 -13.12 -11.30
CA SER A 66 -13.09 -12.68 -10.14
C SER A 66 -12.27 -12.72 -8.85
N LEU A 67 -12.88 -13.02 -7.70
CA LEU A 67 -12.20 -12.98 -6.41
C LEU A 67 -11.37 -14.24 -6.17
N TRP A 68 -10.08 -14.06 -5.91
CA TRP A 68 -9.19 -15.10 -5.40
C TRP A 68 -8.79 -14.83 -3.96
N THR A 69 -8.68 -15.89 -3.15
CA THR A 69 -8.33 -15.84 -1.74
C THR A 69 -7.11 -16.73 -1.49
N GLU A 70 -6.04 -16.17 -0.95
CA GLU A 70 -4.96 -16.97 -0.38
C GLU A 70 -5.18 -17.18 1.11
N LEU A 71 -4.78 -18.34 1.60
CA LEU A 71 -4.96 -18.75 2.98
C LEU A 71 -3.60 -18.99 3.63
N TYR A 72 -3.53 -18.74 4.93
CA TYR A 72 -2.42 -19.19 5.77
C TYR A 72 -2.49 -20.71 5.97
N SER A 73 -1.41 -21.30 6.52
CA SER A 73 -1.34 -22.73 6.82
C SER A 73 -2.41 -23.23 7.79
N ASN A 74 -2.92 -22.34 8.65
CA ASN A 74 -4.03 -22.62 9.57
C ASN A 74 -5.42 -22.43 8.93
N GLY A 75 -5.50 -22.09 7.65
CA GLY A 75 -6.74 -21.86 6.91
C GLY A 75 -7.36 -20.48 7.08
N SER A 76 -6.77 -19.57 7.87
CA SER A 76 -7.24 -18.18 7.96
C SER A 76 -6.88 -17.40 6.69
N LYS A 77 -7.61 -16.32 6.41
CA LYS A 77 -7.40 -15.50 5.20
C LYS A 77 -6.06 -14.79 5.29
N LYS A 78 -5.23 -14.96 4.27
CA LYS A 78 -3.96 -14.24 4.08
C LYS A 78 -4.15 -13.06 3.14
N SER A 79 -4.78 -13.28 1.99
CA SER A 79 -5.06 -12.22 1.04
C SER A 79 -6.32 -12.50 0.23
N LYS A 80 -6.85 -11.45 -0.38
CA LYS A 80 -7.97 -11.48 -1.32
C LYS A 80 -7.71 -10.49 -2.43
N THR A 81 -7.79 -10.95 -3.67
CA THR A 81 -7.46 -10.13 -4.84
C THR A 81 -8.48 -10.37 -5.93
N MET A 82 -8.97 -9.29 -6.52
CA MET A 82 -9.81 -9.34 -7.71
C MET A 82 -8.95 -9.54 -8.95
N TYR A 83 -9.35 -10.45 -9.82
CA TYR A 83 -8.71 -10.75 -11.09
C TYR A 83 -9.71 -10.64 -12.25
N LYS A 84 -9.19 -10.33 -13.43
CA LYS A 84 -9.89 -10.42 -14.71
C LYS A 84 -8.91 -10.93 -15.75
N ASP A 85 -9.25 -12.03 -16.42
CA ASP A 85 -8.42 -12.65 -17.46
C ASP A 85 -6.95 -12.88 -17.03
N GLY A 86 -6.75 -13.26 -15.76
CA GLY A 86 -5.45 -13.56 -15.15
C GLY A 86 -4.70 -12.37 -14.60
N LEU A 87 -5.17 -11.14 -14.84
CA LEU A 87 -4.56 -9.91 -14.35
C LEU A 87 -5.29 -9.41 -13.11
N MET A 88 -4.56 -8.84 -12.14
CA MET A 88 -5.18 -8.17 -11.00
C MET A 88 -5.99 -6.98 -11.49
N ASN A 89 -7.28 -6.93 -11.15
CA ASN A 89 -8.17 -5.86 -11.61
C ASN A 89 -9.23 -5.59 -10.53
N GLY A 90 -9.07 -4.47 -9.82
CA GLY A 90 -9.85 -4.07 -8.66
C GLY A 90 -9.06 -4.15 -7.35
N LYS A 91 -9.79 -4.36 -6.25
CA LYS A 91 -9.24 -4.32 -4.90
C LYS A 91 -8.41 -5.57 -4.56
N SER A 92 -7.27 -5.37 -3.91
CA SER A 92 -6.47 -6.41 -3.25
C SER A 92 -6.32 -6.07 -1.77
N ILE A 93 -6.53 -7.03 -0.87
CA ILE A 93 -6.39 -6.87 0.57
C ILE A 93 -5.52 -7.99 1.10
N GLU A 94 -4.52 -7.65 1.91
CA GLU A 94 -3.73 -8.61 2.68
C GLU A 94 -3.99 -8.39 4.16
N TRP A 95 -4.07 -9.47 4.92
CA TRP A 95 -4.21 -9.46 6.38
C TRP A 95 -2.92 -9.93 7.03
N TYR A 96 -2.70 -9.52 8.26
CA TYR A 96 -1.78 -10.16 9.18
C TYR A 96 -2.39 -11.49 9.68
N ASP A 97 -1.54 -12.33 10.25
CA ASP A 97 -1.91 -13.57 10.95
C ASP A 97 -2.94 -13.36 12.08
N ASN A 98 -2.94 -12.19 12.72
CA ASN A 98 -3.90 -11.80 13.75
C ASN A 98 -5.25 -11.30 13.19
N GLY A 99 -5.44 -11.30 11.87
CA GLY A 99 -6.67 -10.88 11.20
C GLY A 99 -6.82 -9.38 10.97
N ASN A 100 -5.88 -8.54 11.44
CA ASN A 100 -5.87 -7.12 11.08
C ASN A 100 -5.46 -6.93 9.62
N ILE A 101 -6.02 -5.93 8.95
CA ILE A 101 -5.58 -5.59 7.59
C ILE A 101 -4.11 -5.15 7.67
N LYS A 102 -3.31 -5.62 6.72
CA LYS A 102 -1.91 -5.28 6.54
C LYS A 102 -1.75 -4.29 5.40
N TYR A 103 -2.41 -4.58 4.28
CA TYR A 103 -2.36 -3.77 3.08
C TYR A 103 -3.68 -3.79 2.32
N GLU A 104 -3.92 -2.71 1.59
CA GLU A 104 -5.02 -2.54 0.66
C GLU A 104 -4.49 -1.84 -0.58
N TRP A 105 -4.66 -2.47 -1.73
CA TRP A 105 -4.28 -1.96 -3.04
C TRP A 105 -5.48 -1.91 -3.98
N HIS A 106 -5.32 -1.14 -5.05
CA HIS A 106 -6.21 -1.14 -6.18
C HIS A 106 -5.40 -1.28 -7.48
N TYR A 107 -5.86 -2.16 -8.36
CA TYR A 107 -5.21 -2.46 -9.63
C TYR A 107 -6.17 -2.23 -10.80
N ILE A 108 -5.65 -1.83 -11.95
CA ILE A 108 -6.34 -1.83 -13.23
C ILE A 108 -5.45 -2.60 -14.21
N ASP A 109 -5.95 -3.72 -14.71
CA ASP A 109 -5.26 -4.60 -15.68
C ASP A 109 -3.80 -4.93 -15.30
N GLY A 110 -3.59 -5.26 -14.02
CA GLY A 110 -2.29 -5.63 -13.45
C GLY A 110 -1.42 -4.46 -12.99
N ILE A 111 -1.84 -3.22 -13.23
CA ILE A 111 -1.10 -2.01 -12.88
C ILE A 111 -1.69 -1.37 -11.63
N GLU A 112 -0.85 -0.95 -10.69
CA GLU A 112 -1.28 -0.20 -9.51
C GLU A 112 -1.90 1.14 -9.92
N ASP A 113 -3.14 1.37 -9.51
CA ASP A 113 -3.85 2.61 -9.82
C ASP A 113 -4.86 2.95 -8.71
N GLY A 114 -4.76 4.17 -8.17
CA GLY A 114 -5.55 4.62 -7.04
C GLY A 114 -4.80 4.61 -5.71
N LEU A 115 -5.55 4.42 -4.62
CA LEU A 115 -5.07 4.59 -3.25
C LEU A 115 -4.54 3.27 -2.68
N LEU A 116 -3.31 3.28 -2.20
CA LEU A 116 -2.68 2.20 -1.46
C LEU A 116 -2.62 2.58 0.02
N LYS A 117 -3.04 1.66 0.88
CA LYS A 117 -3.00 1.82 2.33
C LYS A 117 -2.24 0.68 2.97
N ALA A 118 -1.45 1.00 3.97
CA ALA A 118 -0.82 0.02 4.85
C ALA A 118 -1.19 0.31 6.30
N TRP A 119 -1.22 -0.75 7.10
CA TRP A 119 -1.48 -0.68 8.53
C TRP A 119 -0.41 -1.47 9.28
N TYR A 120 -0.18 -1.09 10.53
CA TYR A 120 0.60 -1.87 11.47
C TYR A 120 -0.21 -3.04 12.01
N LYS A 121 0.48 -4.03 12.59
CA LYS A 121 -0.15 -5.20 13.21
C LYS A 121 -1.13 -4.84 14.34
N ASN A 122 -0.97 -3.66 14.96
CA ASN A 122 -1.89 -3.11 15.97
C ASN A 122 -3.16 -2.46 15.37
N GLY A 123 -3.32 -2.46 14.04
CA GLY A 123 -4.48 -1.90 13.34
C GLY A 123 -4.39 -0.40 13.04
N GLN A 124 -3.35 0.30 13.51
CA GLN A 124 -3.14 1.71 13.18
C GLN A 124 -2.63 1.88 11.74
N LYS A 125 -3.03 2.97 11.09
CA LYS A 125 -2.53 3.30 9.75
C LYS A 125 -1.01 3.49 9.81
N LYS A 126 -0.31 2.94 8.82
CA LYS A 126 1.14 3.04 8.65
C LYS A 126 1.50 3.99 7.52
N SER A 127 0.77 3.88 6.40
CA SER A 127 0.99 4.73 5.25
C SER A 127 -0.22 4.77 4.34
N GLU A 128 -0.32 5.82 3.57
CA GLU A 128 -1.35 6.04 2.56
C GLU A 128 -0.71 6.83 1.43
N TYR A 129 -0.76 6.27 0.23
CA TYR A 129 -0.16 6.91 -0.95
C TYR A 129 -0.91 6.53 -2.22
N SER A 130 -0.88 7.43 -3.20
CA SER A 130 -1.62 7.27 -4.45
C SER A 130 -0.71 7.03 -5.65
N PHE A 131 -1.21 6.19 -6.55
CA PHE A 131 -0.69 5.98 -7.90
C PHE A 131 -1.73 6.41 -8.93
N ARG A 132 -1.25 6.84 -10.08
CA ARG A 132 -2.06 7.07 -11.28
C ARG A 132 -1.35 6.45 -12.46
N ASN A 133 -1.95 5.46 -13.11
CA ASN A 133 -1.33 4.70 -14.21
C ASN A 133 0.06 4.15 -13.85
N GLY A 134 0.23 3.59 -12.65
CA GLY A 134 1.51 3.06 -12.16
C GLY A 134 2.55 4.11 -11.73
N GLN A 135 2.24 5.41 -11.81
CA GLN A 135 3.16 6.48 -11.37
C GLN A 135 2.73 7.10 -10.04
N LYS A 136 3.70 7.46 -9.20
CA LYS A 136 3.45 8.16 -7.94
C LYS A 136 2.70 9.47 -8.18
N SER A 137 1.64 9.72 -7.43
CA SER A 137 0.85 10.94 -7.53
C SER A 137 0.24 11.32 -6.18
N GLY A 138 -0.18 12.57 -6.04
CA GLY A 138 -0.96 13.04 -4.90
C GLY A 138 -0.18 13.04 -3.59
N LEU A 139 -0.92 13.17 -2.48
CA LEU A 139 -0.36 13.22 -1.13
C LEU A 139 0.03 11.81 -0.66
N TRP A 140 1.25 11.70 -0.16
CA TRP A 140 1.76 10.53 0.52
C TRP A 140 1.91 10.89 2.00
N THR A 141 1.30 10.09 2.86
CA THR A 141 1.36 10.28 4.31
C THR A 141 1.79 9.00 4.99
N PHE A 142 2.63 9.15 6.00
CA PHE A 142 3.18 8.08 6.82
C PHE A 142 2.90 8.39 8.29
N TRP A 143 2.69 7.35 9.07
CA TRP A 143 2.39 7.46 10.49
C TRP A 143 3.28 6.51 11.27
N TYR A 144 3.64 6.91 12.48
CA TYR A 144 4.23 6.04 13.47
C TYR A 144 3.22 5.03 14.02
N ASN A 145 3.74 3.98 14.65
CA ASN A 145 2.93 2.93 15.28
C ASN A 145 2.15 3.36 16.54
N ASN A 146 2.23 4.64 16.92
CA ASN A 146 1.38 5.27 17.95
C ASN A 146 0.23 6.10 17.33
N GLY A 147 0.15 6.18 16.00
CA GLY A 147 -0.90 6.87 15.25
C GLY A 147 -0.59 8.33 14.94
N GLN A 148 0.54 8.86 15.41
CA GLN A 148 0.99 10.20 15.03
C GLN A 148 1.60 10.20 13.63
N LYS A 149 1.48 11.32 12.91
CA LYS A 149 2.12 11.47 11.59
C LYS A 149 3.64 11.39 11.74
N GLU A 150 4.28 10.70 10.82
CA GLU A 150 5.74 10.63 10.69
C GLU A 150 6.22 11.59 9.61
N MET A 151 5.61 11.54 8.42
CA MET A 151 5.91 12.48 7.34
C MET A 151 4.77 12.56 6.34
N GLU A 152 4.67 13.68 5.64
CA GLU A 152 3.81 13.83 4.48
C GLU A 152 4.44 14.72 3.41
N TYR A 153 4.20 14.38 2.15
CA TYR A 153 4.68 15.10 0.99
C TYR A 153 3.90 14.67 -0.26
N SER A 154 3.90 15.48 -1.31
CA SER A 154 3.09 15.22 -2.49
C SER A 154 3.94 14.95 -3.73
N PHE A 155 3.36 14.19 -4.67
CA PHE A 155 3.91 13.94 -5.99
C PHE A 155 3.06 14.58 -7.08
N LYS A 156 3.73 15.17 -8.08
CA LYS A 156 3.15 15.66 -9.33
C LYS A 156 4.00 15.12 -10.48
N ASN A 157 3.37 14.41 -11.42
CA ASN A 157 4.04 13.80 -12.57
C ASN A 157 5.24 12.89 -12.18
N GLY A 158 5.08 12.11 -11.10
CA GLY A 158 6.12 11.21 -10.60
C GLY A 158 7.23 11.87 -9.79
N MET A 159 7.30 13.21 -9.73
CA MET A 159 8.28 13.99 -8.96
C MET A 159 7.65 14.56 -7.70
N THR A 160 8.42 14.70 -6.63
CA THR A 160 7.98 15.39 -5.41
C THR A 160 7.82 16.89 -5.68
N GLU A 161 6.68 17.42 -5.21
CA GLU A 161 6.24 18.78 -5.48
C GLU A 161 5.40 19.28 -4.29
N GLY A 162 5.67 20.50 -3.83
CA GLY A 162 4.91 21.16 -2.77
C GLY A 162 5.48 20.92 -1.37
N LEU A 163 4.63 21.10 -0.36
CA LEU A 163 5.02 21.04 1.05
C LEU A 163 5.44 19.62 1.44
N TYR A 164 6.58 19.54 2.11
CA TYR A 164 7.06 18.40 2.86
C TYR A 164 7.04 18.75 4.35
N THR A 165 6.54 17.85 5.16
CA THR A 165 6.64 17.95 6.62
C THR A 165 7.02 16.59 7.21
N MET A 166 7.90 16.59 8.18
CA MET A 166 8.28 15.44 8.99
C MET A 166 8.14 15.79 10.46
N TRP A 167 7.74 14.82 11.26
CA TRP A 167 7.54 14.96 12.70
C TRP A 167 8.36 13.92 13.46
N TYR A 168 8.67 14.24 14.71
CA TYR A 168 9.11 13.28 15.71
C TYR A 168 7.94 12.42 16.19
N LYS A 169 8.26 11.29 16.85
CA LYS A 169 7.27 10.35 17.41
C LYS A 169 6.45 10.92 18.58
N ASP A 170 6.79 12.08 19.10
CA ASP A 170 6.00 12.81 20.11
C ASP A 170 5.02 13.81 19.46
N GLY A 171 5.13 14.06 18.15
CA GLY A 171 4.28 14.94 17.37
C GLY A 171 4.90 16.32 17.11
N ASN A 172 6.07 16.60 17.67
CA ASN A 172 6.80 17.84 17.37
C ASN A 172 7.33 17.80 15.94
N LYS A 173 7.36 18.94 15.25
CA LYS A 173 7.95 19.01 13.90
C LYS A 173 9.43 18.66 13.97
N PHE A 174 9.90 17.83 13.04
CA PHE A 174 11.31 17.54 12.79
C PHE A 174 11.83 18.45 11.69
N SER A 175 11.11 18.54 10.57
CA SER A 175 11.47 19.38 9.45
C SER A 175 10.28 19.74 8.57
N GLU A 176 10.42 20.83 7.84
CA GLU A 176 9.41 21.34 6.91
C GLU A 176 10.09 22.17 5.83
N GLY A 177 9.57 22.06 4.61
CA GLY A 177 10.02 22.88 3.48
C GLY A 177 9.27 22.51 2.22
N TYR A 178 9.69 23.07 1.09
CA TYR A 178 9.05 22.82 -0.19
C TYR A 178 9.98 22.06 -1.13
N TYR A 179 9.41 21.10 -1.84
CA TYR A 179 10.02 20.50 -3.01
C TYR A 179 9.46 21.10 -4.29
N LYS A 180 10.32 21.20 -5.30
CA LYS A 180 9.96 21.52 -6.67
C LYS A 180 10.75 20.61 -7.61
N ASN A 181 10.07 19.77 -8.38
CA ASN A 181 10.70 18.79 -9.27
C ASN A 181 11.84 18.00 -8.58
N ASP A 182 11.56 17.36 -7.44
CA ASP A 182 12.51 16.58 -6.63
C ASP A 182 13.66 17.35 -5.96
N LYS A 183 13.61 18.69 -5.97
CA LYS A 183 14.66 19.53 -5.38
C LYS A 183 14.09 20.41 -4.26
N TYR A 184 14.89 20.63 -3.22
CA TYR A 184 14.57 21.63 -2.20
C TYR A 184 14.41 23.01 -2.85
N GLU A 185 13.35 23.71 -2.48
CA GLU A 185 13.01 25.04 -2.97
C GLU A 185 12.52 25.88 -1.79
N GLY A 186 12.97 27.14 -1.74
CA GLY A 186 12.58 28.09 -0.70
C GLY A 186 13.13 27.75 0.68
N LEU A 187 12.42 28.19 1.72
CA LEU A 187 12.82 27.99 3.10
C LEU A 187 12.55 26.56 3.55
N TRP A 188 13.61 25.92 4.03
CA TRP A 188 13.58 24.70 4.80
C TRP A 188 13.92 25.01 6.25
N THR A 189 13.17 24.42 7.17
CA THR A 189 13.38 24.55 8.62
C THR A 189 13.47 23.17 9.24
N TRP A 190 14.38 23.03 10.20
CA TRP A 190 14.54 21.84 11.04
C TRP A 190 14.48 22.25 12.50
N TRP A 191 13.90 21.40 13.32
CA TRP A 191 13.74 21.62 14.75
C TRP A 191 14.39 20.50 15.55
N TYR A 192 14.79 20.82 16.77
CA TYR A 192 15.03 19.83 17.80
C TYR A 192 13.71 19.30 18.35
N ASN A 193 13.77 18.16 19.03
CA ASN A 193 12.60 17.56 19.68
C ASN A 193 11.99 18.43 20.79
N ASN A 194 12.70 19.44 21.30
CA ASN A 194 12.15 20.42 22.25
C ASN A 194 11.36 21.56 21.57
N GLY A 195 11.19 21.51 20.24
CA GLY A 195 10.46 22.50 19.46
C GLY A 195 11.27 23.73 19.07
N GLN A 196 12.51 23.89 19.54
CA GLN A 196 13.39 24.97 19.09
C GLN A 196 13.97 24.67 17.71
N LYS A 197 14.20 25.70 16.89
CA LYS A 197 14.88 25.54 15.60
C LYS A 197 16.29 24.99 15.84
N SER A 198 16.67 23.99 15.05
CA SER A 198 18.04 23.46 14.97
C SER A 198 18.77 24.11 13.81
N SER A 199 18.09 24.22 12.66
CA SER A 199 18.62 24.89 11.48
C SER A 199 17.51 25.39 10.57
N GLU A 200 17.84 26.32 9.70
CA GLU A 200 17.03 26.70 8.55
C GLU A 200 17.96 26.98 7.38
N GLY A 201 17.47 26.75 6.17
CA GLY A 201 18.22 27.01 4.96
C GLY A 201 17.29 27.45 3.85
N THR A 202 17.74 28.40 3.05
CA THR A 202 17.01 28.77 1.82
C THR A 202 17.66 28.05 0.66
N PHE A 203 16.83 27.44 -0.18
CA PHE A 203 17.26 26.67 -1.34
C PHE A 203 16.68 27.24 -2.62
N LYS A 204 17.45 27.14 -3.70
CA LYS A 204 17.00 27.45 -5.06
C LYS A 204 17.48 26.33 -5.98
N ASN A 205 16.54 25.63 -6.62
CA ASN A 205 16.85 24.48 -7.47
C ASN A 205 17.74 23.43 -6.77
N GLY A 206 17.49 23.19 -5.48
CA GLY A 206 18.24 22.22 -4.65
C GLY A 206 19.58 22.71 -4.13
N GLN A 207 20.04 23.91 -4.53
CA GLN A 207 21.28 24.50 -4.01
C GLN A 207 20.96 25.42 -2.83
N ILE A 208 21.75 25.29 -1.76
CA ILE A 208 21.61 26.15 -0.59
C ILE A 208 22.19 27.53 -0.88
N ILE A 209 21.42 28.59 -0.62
CA ILE A 209 21.87 29.99 -0.77
C ILE A 209 22.10 30.65 0.59
N PHE A 210 21.44 30.13 1.62
CA PHE A 210 21.54 30.65 2.98
C PHE A 210 21.38 29.51 3.98
N SER A 211 22.09 29.59 5.08
CA SER A 211 21.94 28.68 6.21
C SER A 211 22.06 29.42 7.53
N LYS A 212 21.26 29.01 8.51
CA LYS A 212 21.38 29.45 9.91
C LYS A 212 21.18 28.24 10.82
N ASN A 213 22.03 28.10 11.82
CA ASN A 213 22.04 26.99 12.75
C ASN A 213 22.00 27.52 14.17
N TRP A 214 21.31 26.81 15.06
CA TRP A 214 21.15 27.15 16.47
C TRP A 214 21.66 26.01 17.35
N ASN A 215 21.92 26.33 18.63
CA ASN A 215 22.08 25.34 19.68
C ASN A 215 20.71 24.99 20.29
N LYS A 216 20.66 23.93 21.11
CA LYS A 216 19.43 23.47 21.78
C LYS A 216 18.84 24.43 22.82
N ASP A 217 19.55 25.49 23.17
CA ASP A 217 19.09 26.57 24.04
C ASP A 217 18.50 27.76 23.27
N GLY A 218 18.55 27.73 21.93
CA GLY A 218 18.05 28.77 21.05
C GLY A 218 19.09 29.83 20.69
N SER A 219 20.33 29.73 21.18
CA SER A 219 21.42 30.61 20.77
C SER A 219 21.86 30.30 19.34
N ILE A 220 22.21 31.33 18.57
CA ILE A 220 22.70 31.15 17.19
C ILE A 220 24.09 30.53 17.25
N LYS A 221 24.26 29.39 16.56
CA LYS A 221 25.54 28.69 16.44
C LYS A 221 26.35 29.18 15.24
N LYS A 222 25.71 29.35 14.07
CA LYS A 222 26.38 29.73 12.83
C LYS A 222 25.39 30.28 11.81
N MET A 223 25.85 31.19 10.96
CA MET A 223 25.14 31.65 9.77
C MET A 223 26.10 31.73 8.59
N SER A 224 25.65 31.35 7.39
CA SER A 224 26.42 31.41 6.15
C SER A 224 25.51 31.75 4.97
N THR A 225 26.01 32.58 4.06
CA THR A 225 25.41 32.83 2.73
C THR A 225 26.34 32.22 1.69
N TYR A 226 25.76 31.72 0.60
CA TYR A 226 26.46 31.06 -0.48
C TYR A 226 26.10 31.74 -1.80
N ASP A 227 27.10 31.97 -2.64
CA ASP A 227 26.97 32.59 -3.97
C ASP A 227 26.61 31.57 -5.05
#